data_AF-A0A7R8WX68-F1
#
_entry.id   AF-A0A7R8WX68-F1
#
_cell.length_a   1.000
_cell.length_b   1.000
_cell.length_c   1.000
_cell.angle_alpha   90.00
_cell.angle_beta   90.00
_cell.angle_gamma   90.00
#
_symmetry.space_group_name_H-M   'P 1'
#
loop_
_entity.id
_entity.type
_entity.pdbx_description
1 polymer ?
#
loop_
_entity_poly.entity_id
_entity_poly.type
_entity_poly.pdbx_seq_one_letter_code
_entity_poly.pdbx_strand_id
1 'polypeptide(L)'
;MELGRECLSLWGYERVDEIVWVKTNQLQRLIRTGRTGHWLNHGKEHCLVGMKGKPKILNRGLDCDVLVAEVRDTSHKPDEIYGIIERLSPGTKKIELFGRMHNIQPNWLTLGNQLDGIRIHDTELHQRFWKRYPTGNCMVPGVPLLPGTHNKSGK
;
A
#
# COMPACT_ATOMS: atom_id res chain seq x y z
N MET A 1 13.64 11.71 -0.18
CA MET A 1 12.75 11.03 0.78
C MET A 1 11.83 12.01 1.51
N GLU A 2 12.13 13.30 1.45
CA GLU A 2 11.57 14.38 2.24
C GLU A 2 10.11 14.61 1.87
N LEU A 3 9.81 14.68 0.56
CA LEU A 3 8.44 14.78 0.05
C LEU A 3 7.54 13.62 0.52
N GLY A 4 8.07 12.40 0.64
CA GLY A 4 7.31 11.26 1.15
C GLY A 4 6.92 11.43 2.62
N ARG A 5 7.80 12.04 3.43
CA ARG A 5 7.55 12.35 4.84
C ARG A 5 6.54 13.50 4.98
N GLU A 6 6.61 14.50 4.10
CA GLU A 6 5.63 15.59 4.02
C GLU A 6 4.24 15.06 3.66
N CYS A 7 4.14 14.18 2.65
CA CYS A 7 2.87 13.54 2.27
C CYS A 7 2.25 12.74 3.43
N LEU A 8 3.03 11.92 4.15
CA LEU A 8 2.54 11.21 5.33
C LEU A 8 1.95 12.17 6.37
N SER A 9 2.68 13.26 6.65
CA SER A 9 2.26 14.28 7.62
C SER A 9 0.97 14.97 7.16
N LEU A 10 0.88 15.35 5.89
CA LEU A 10 -0.30 16.00 5.30
C LEU A 10 -1.54 15.08 5.31
N TRP A 11 -1.36 13.78 5.18
CA TRP A 11 -2.43 12.79 5.31
C TRP A 11 -2.77 12.43 6.77
N GLY A 12 -2.07 13.02 7.74
CA GLY A 12 -2.29 12.84 9.17
C GLY A 12 -1.72 11.53 9.72
N TYR A 13 -0.67 11.00 9.10
CA TYR A 13 0.11 9.88 9.62
C TYR A 13 1.36 10.40 10.34
N GLU A 14 1.70 9.80 11.47
CA GLU A 14 2.99 9.93 12.14
C GLU A 14 3.95 8.87 11.59
N ARG A 15 5.15 9.26 11.17
CA ARG A 15 6.17 8.30 10.76
C ARG A 15 6.74 7.59 12.00
N VAL A 16 6.52 6.28 12.08
CA VAL A 16 6.93 5.46 13.24
C VAL A 16 8.10 4.53 12.94
N ASP A 17 8.31 4.17 11.68
CA ASP A 17 9.37 3.24 11.28
C ASP A 17 9.83 3.50 9.82
N GLU A 18 10.88 2.80 9.39
CA GLU A 18 11.41 2.87 8.03
C GLU A 18 12.00 1.51 7.61
N ILE A 19 11.32 0.81 6.71
CA ILE A 19 11.81 -0.45 6.15
C ILE A 19 12.80 -0.16 5.03
N VAL A 20 13.94 -0.84 5.05
CA VAL A 20 14.96 -0.77 4.01
C VAL A 20 14.99 -2.07 3.23
N TRP A 21 14.71 -1.98 1.92
CA TRP A 21 14.95 -3.09 1.00
C TRP A 21 16.37 -3.02 0.44
N VAL A 22 17.22 -3.95 0.86
CA VAL A 22 18.54 -4.21 0.31
C VAL A 22 18.41 -5.09 -0.93
N LYS A 23 18.93 -4.58 -2.05
CA LYS A 23 18.77 -5.19 -3.37
C LYS A 23 19.86 -6.20 -3.65
N THR A 24 19.49 -7.46 -3.83
CA THR A 24 20.40 -8.52 -4.22
C THR A 24 20.14 -9.02 -5.64
N ASN A 25 21.14 -9.70 -6.23
CA ASN A 25 20.96 -10.54 -7.41
C ASN A 25 20.74 -12.01 -7.00
N GLN A 26 20.56 -12.90 -7.98
CA GLN A 26 20.38 -14.34 -7.77
C GLN A 26 21.52 -15.03 -6.99
N LEU A 27 22.71 -14.41 -6.96
CA LEU A 27 23.86 -14.89 -6.18
C LEU A 27 23.96 -14.26 -4.79
N GLN A 28 22.89 -13.60 -4.33
CA GLN A 28 22.81 -12.87 -3.06
C GLN A 28 23.88 -11.77 -2.91
N ARG A 29 24.38 -11.23 -4.03
CA ARG A 29 25.31 -10.10 -4.04
C ARG A 29 24.56 -8.79 -4.18
N LEU A 30 25.05 -7.75 -3.50
CA LEU A 30 24.47 -6.41 -3.57
C LEU A 30 24.50 -5.85 -4.98
N ILE A 31 23.35 -5.37 -5.44
CA ILE A 31 23.24 -4.57 -6.67
C ILE A 31 23.67 -3.14 -6.35
N ARG A 32 24.49 -2.55 -7.20
CA ARG A 32 24.99 -1.18 -7.06
C ARG A 32 24.55 -0.37 -8.27
N THR A 33 23.55 0.47 -8.09
CA THR A 33 23.04 1.34 -9.16
C THR A 33 23.63 2.74 -9.01
N GLY A 34 24.42 3.16 -9.99
CA GLY A 34 24.85 4.56 -10.11
C GLY A 34 23.72 5.44 -10.62
N ARG A 35 23.66 6.70 -10.17
CA ARG A 35 22.74 7.72 -10.69
C ARG A 35 23.50 9.01 -10.91
N THR A 36 23.21 9.70 -12.02
CA THR A 36 23.77 11.02 -12.29
C THR A 36 23.51 11.97 -11.11
N GLY A 37 24.53 12.73 -10.71
CA GLY A 37 24.46 13.67 -9.59
C GLY A 37 24.58 13.06 -8.19
N HIS A 38 24.82 11.76 -8.06
CA HIS A 38 25.02 11.10 -6.77
C HIS A 38 26.49 10.70 -6.57
N TRP A 39 27.01 10.95 -5.36
CA TRP A 39 28.38 10.60 -4.98
C TRP A 39 28.53 9.12 -4.61
N LEU A 40 27.44 8.46 -4.22
CA LEU A 40 27.42 7.07 -3.77
C LEU A 40 26.47 6.24 -4.64
N ASN A 41 26.84 4.98 -4.87
CA ASN A 41 25.96 4.02 -5.52
C ASN A 41 24.79 3.64 -4.59
N HIS A 42 23.63 3.42 -5.18
CA HIS A 42 22.43 3.00 -4.45
C HIS A 42 22.29 1.48 -4.49
N GLY A 43 22.25 0.86 -3.31
CA GLY A 43 21.99 -0.58 -3.16
C GLY A 43 20.68 -0.90 -2.43
N LYS A 44 19.84 0.12 -2.17
CA LYS A 44 18.61 -0.03 -1.41
C LYS A 44 17.48 0.90 -1.83
N GLU A 45 16.27 0.51 -1.52
CA GLU A 45 15.07 1.35 -1.52
C GLU A 45 14.51 1.47 -0.09
N HIS A 46 13.80 2.56 0.17
CA HIS A 46 13.20 2.85 1.48
C HIS A 46 11.67 2.78 1.38
N CYS A 47 11.05 2.24 2.42
CA CYS A 47 9.60 2.20 2.61
C CYS A 47 9.27 2.81 3.96
N LEU A 48 8.63 3.99 3.95
CA LEU A 48 8.26 4.70 5.17
C LEU A 48 7.04 4.04 5.82
N VAL A 49 7.08 3.81 7.13
CA VAL A 49 5.96 3.24 7.89
C VAL A 49 5.26 4.37 8.66
N GLY A 50 4.00 4.62 8.32
CA GLY A 50 3.16 5.63 8.96
C GLY A 50 2.07 5.01 9.83
N MET A 51 1.80 5.61 10.99
CA MET A 51 0.72 5.25 11.89
C MET A 51 -0.28 6.41 12.00
N LYS A 52 -1.57 6.10 11.97
CA LYS A 52 -2.64 7.08 12.19
C LYS A 52 -3.61 6.56 13.26
N GLY A 53 -3.92 7.42 14.23
CA GLY A 53 -4.72 7.05 15.39
C GLY A 53 -3.97 6.12 16.35
N LYS A 54 -4.71 5.28 17.08
CA LYS A 54 -4.18 4.36 18.11
C LYS A 54 -4.67 2.93 17.84
N PRO A 55 -4.09 2.21 16.85
CA PRO A 55 -4.49 0.84 16.55
C PRO A 55 -4.20 -0.07 17.76
N LYS A 56 -5.20 -0.84 18.20
CA LYS A 56 -5.12 -1.64 19.44
C LYS A 56 -4.56 -3.05 19.24
N ILE A 57 -4.60 -3.59 18.02
CA ILE A 57 -4.28 -4.99 17.72
C ILE A 57 -3.26 -5.01 16.59
N LEU A 58 -1.97 -4.88 16.94
CA LEU A 58 -0.84 -5.02 16.01
C LEU A 58 0.23 -5.90 16.66
N ASN A 59 0.74 -6.88 15.91
CA ASN A 59 1.81 -7.75 16.36
C ASN A 59 3.18 -7.09 16.11
N ARG A 60 3.52 -6.09 16.93
CA ARG A 60 4.75 -5.32 16.78
C ARG A 60 5.99 -6.15 17.15
N GLY A 61 7.08 -5.96 16.42
CA GLY A 61 8.39 -6.55 16.73
C GLY A 61 8.58 -8.01 16.30
N LEU A 62 7.66 -8.57 15.49
CA LEU A 62 7.83 -9.92 14.92
C LEU A 62 8.86 -9.94 13.78
N ASP A 63 8.86 -8.91 12.95
CA ASP A 63 9.75 -8.75 11.81
C ASP A 63 10.70 -7.56 12.05
N CYS A 64 11.90 -7.62 11.45
CA CYS A 64 12.83 -6.50 11.44
C CYS A 64 12.57 -5.53 10.28
N ASP A 65 13.20 -4.36 10.34
CA ASP A 65 13.07 -3.27 9.37
C ASP A 65 14.00 -3.42 8.14
N VAL A 66 14.69 -4.56 7.98
CA VAL A 66 15.58 -4.82 6.84
C VAL A 66 15.06 -6.00 6.03
N LEU A 67 14.81 -5.74 4.74
CA LEU A 67 14.39 -6.73 3.77
C LEU A 67 15.53 -6.97 2.79
N VAL A 68 16.07 -8.19 2.73
CA VAL A 68 17.08 -8.58 1.74
C VAL A 68 16.40 -9.46 0.70
N ALA A 69 16.22 -8.94 -0.51
CA ALA A 69 15.52 -9.67 -1.56
C ALA A 69 16.00 -9.30 -2.96
N GLU A 70 15.78 -10.23 -3.88
CA GLU A 70 16.23 -10.12 -5.26
C GLU A 70 15.46 -9.04 -6.02
N VAL A 71 16.19 -8.31 -6.87
CA VAL A 71 15.55 -7.38 -7.81
C VAL A 71 14.95 -8.17 -8.96
N ARG A 72 13.67 -7.91 -9.23
CA ARG A 72 12.91 -8.47 -10.36
C ARG A 72 12.74 -7.40 -11.46
N ASP A 73 11.56 -7.31 -12.04
CA ASP A 73 11.25 -6.30 -13.04
C ASP A 73 11.39 -4.87 -12.50
N THR A 74 11.53 -3.91 -13.42
CA THR A 74 11.64 -2.51 -13.06
C THR A 74 10.41 -2.04 -12.25
N SER A 75 10.69 -1.46 -11.08
CA SER A 75 9.71 -1.02 -10.07
C SER A 75 8.97 -2.13 -9.31
N HIS A 76 9.28 -3.40 -9.55
CA HIS A 76 8.69 -4.53 -8.82
C HIS A 76 9.31 -4.61 -7.41
N LYS A 77 8.50 -4.34 -6.39
CA LYS A 77 8.89 -4.44 -4.97
C LYS A 77 8.95 -5.91 -4.53
N PRO A 78 9.70 -6.26 -3.47
CA PRO A 78 9.78 -7.62 -2.96
C PRO A 78 8.44 -8.08 -2.35
N ASP A 79 8.03 -9.33 -2.61
CA ASP A 79 6.75 -9.87 -2.12
C ASP A 79 6.77 -10.09 -0.60
N GLU A 80 7.94 -10.17 0.00
CA GLU A 80 8.16 -10.35 1.43
C GLU A 80 7.48 -9.26 2.25
N ILE A 81 7.26 -8.06 1.68
CA ILE A 81 6.53 -6.97 2.33
C ILE A 81 5.09 -7.36 2.68
N TYR A 82 4.43 -8.16 1.84
CA TYR A 82 3.07 -8.65 2.12
C TYR A 82 3.06 -9.55 3.34
N GLY A 83 4.06 -10.42 3.48
CA GLY A 83 4.21 -11.30 4.64
C GLY A 83 4.46 -10.53 5.94
N ILE A 84 5.32 -9.51 5.89
CA ILE A 84 5.57 -8.61 7.04
C ILE A 84 4.27 -7.92 7.47
N ILE A 85 3.53 -7.35 6.52
CA ILE A 85 2.27 -6.65 6.81
C ILE A 85 1.19 -7.61 7.31
N GLU A 86 1.10 -8.83 6.77
CA GLU A 86 0.16 -9.84 7.23
C GLU A 86 0.46 -10.31 8.65
N ARG A 87 1.73 -10.56 9.00
CA ARG A 87 2.10 -10.93 10.37
C ARG A 87 1.85 -9.79 11.36
N LEU A 88 2.09 -8.54 10.95
CA LEU A 88 1.80 -7.36 11.74
C LEU A 88 0.29 -7.19 12.02
N SER A 89 -0.56 -7.47 11.02
CA SER A 89 -2.01 -7.26 11.08
C SER A 89 -2.80 -8.37 10.35
N PRO A 90 -2.89 -9.57 10.95
CA PRO A 90 -3.41 -10.75 10.27
C PRO A 90 -4.93 -10.68 10.03
N GLY A 91 -5.37 -11.14 8.87
CA GLY A 91 -6.80 -11.22 8.48
C GLY A 91 -7.51 -9.88 8.30
N THR A 92 -6.80 -8.76 8.43
CA THR A 92 -7.37 -7.41 8.28
C THR A 92 -7.51 -7.01 6.81
N LYS A 93 -8.45 -6.08 6.53
CA LYS A 93 -8.62 -5.47 5.20
C LYS A 93 -7.43 -4.56 4.90
N LYS A 94 -6.79 -4.78 3.75
CA LYS A 94 -5.61 -4.02 3.30
C LYS A 94 -5.88 -3.40 1.93
N ILE A 95 -5.18 -2.33 1.61
CA ILE A 95 -5.30 -1.64 0.31
C ILE A 95 -3.91 -1.32 -0.23
N GLU A 96 -3.70 -1.62 -1.51
CA GLU A 96 -2.50 -1.25 -2.25
C GLU A 96 -2.86 -0.26 -3.35
N LEU A 97 -2.17 0.88 -3.37
CA LEU A 97 -2.34 1.90 -4.39
C LEU A 97 -1.18 1.79 -5.40
N PHE A 98 -1.49 2.01 -6.67
CA PHE A 98 -0.58 1.91 -7.81
C PHE A 98 -0.06 0.48 -8.08
N GLY A 99 -0.80 -0.53 -7.63
CA GLY A 99 -0.47 -1.94 -7.88
C GLY A 99 -0.73 -2.35 -9.32
N ARG A 100 -0.03 -3.42 -9.74
CA ARG A 100 -0.17 -4.10 -11.03
C ARG A 100 -0.75 -5.50 -10.84
N MET A 101 -0.96 -6.24 -11.93
CA MET A 101 -1.54 -7.59 -11.88
C MET A 101 -0.77 -8.56 -10.95
N HIS A 102 0.55 -8.45 -10.87
CA HIS A 102 1.36 -9.28 -9.97
C HIS A 102 1.27 -8.90 -8.49
N ASN A 103 0.69 -7.73 -8.16
CA ASN A 103 0.50 -7.25 -6.79
C ASN A 103 -0.83 -7.72 -6.17
N ILE A 104 -1.67 -8.44 -6.92
CA ILE A 104 -2.95 -8.92 -6.41
C ILE A 104 -2.70 -10.01 -5.36
N GLN A 105 -3.17 -9.78 -4.14
CA GLN A 105 -2.99 -10.67 -2.99
C GLN A 105 -4.30 -10.91 -2.26
N PRO A 106 -4.49 -12.08 -1.60
CA PRO A 106 -5.64 -12.31 -0.71
C PRO A 106 -5.70 -11.25 0.40
N ASN A 107 -6.90 -10.82 0.80
CA ASN A 107 -7.14 -9.77 1.80
C ASN A 107 -6.69 -8.34 1.40
N TRP A 108 -6.20 -8.15 0.17
CA TRP A 108 -5.83 -6.84 -0.37
C TRP A 108 -6.82 -6.35 -1.43
N LEU A 109 -7.20 -5.07 -1.33
CA LEU A 109 -7.78 -4.32 -2.44
C LEU A 109 -6.65 -3.65 -3.22
N THR A 110 -6.38 -4.11 -4.43
CA THR A 110 -5.35 -3.51 -5.29
C THR A 110 -5.98 -2.50 -6.25
N LEU A 111 -5.50 -1.26 -6.25
CA LEU A 111 -5.94 -0.20 -7.15
C LEU A 111 -4.77 0.24 -8.03
N GLY A 112 -4.98 0.27 -9.35
CA GLY A 112 -3.97 0.71 -10.30
C GLY A 112 -4.55 0.85 -11.70
N ASN A 113 -3.98 1.75 -12.49
CA ASN A 113 -4.39 2.00 -13.88
C ASN A 113 -3.85 0.96 -14.88
N GLN A 114 -3.03 0.00 -14.41
CA GLN A 114 -2.49 -1.12 -15.19
C GLN A 114 -3.15 -2.46 -14.82
N LEU A 115 -4.28 -2.42 -14.10
CA LEU A 115 -5.07 -3.59 -13.78
C LEU A 115 -6.11 -3.87 -14.87
N ASP A 116 -6.52 -5.14 -14.96
CA ASP A 116 -7.54 -5.59 -15.89
C ASP A 116 -8.95 -5.47 -15.28
N GLY A 117 -9.57 -4.31 -15.50
CA GLY A 117 -10.97 -4.03 -15.15
C GLY A 117 -11.21 -3.92 -13.63
N ILE A 118 -12.47 -4.16 -13.24
CA ILE A 118 -12.94 -4.04 -11.86
C ILE A 118 -13.40 -5.42 -11.38
N ARG A 119 -12.77 -5.94 -10.33
CA ARG A 119 -13.11 -7.23 -9.71
C ARG A 119 -13.26 -7.04 -8.20
N ILE A 120 -14.50 -7.00 -7.71
CA ILE A 120 -14.81 -6.76 -6.30
C ILE A 120 -15.60 -7.94 -5.75
N HIS A 121 -15.01 -8.67 -4.80
CA HIS A 121 -15.64 -9.83 -4.15
C HIS A 121 -16.30 -9.48 -2.80
N ASP A 122 -15.85 -8.42 -2.13
CA ASP A 122 -16.49 -7.95 -0.89
C ASP A 122 -17.89 -7.39 -1.19
N THR A 123 -18.92 -8.02 -0.62
CA THR A 123 -20.32 -7.74 -0.95
C THR A 123 -20.72 -6.30 -0.63
N GLU A 124 -20.26 -5.75 0.50
CA GLU A 124 -20.57 -4.39 0.92
C GLU A 124 -19.90 -3.37 -0.02
N LEU A 125 -18.61 -3.57 -0.31
CA LEU A 125 -17.87 -2.73 -1.23
C LEU A 125 -18.46 -2.79 -2.63
N HIS A 126 -18.85 -3.97 -3.10
CA HIS A 126 -19.51 -4.17 -4.39
C HIS A 126 -20.81 -3.35 -4.47
N GLN A 127 -21.69 -3.46 -3.48
CA GLN A 127 -22.94 -2.69 -3.43
C GLN A 127 -22.69 -1.18 -3.41
N ARG A 128 -21.76 -0.70 -2.59
CA ARG A 128 -21.41 0.73 -2.53
C ARG A 128 -20.81 1.23 -3.84
N PHE A 129 -19.97 0.43 -4.49
CA PHE A 129 -19.35 0.76 -5.76
C PHE A 129 -20.41 0.97 -6.84
N TRP A 130 -21.30 -0.01 -7.05
CA TRP A 130 -22.33 0.09 -8.10
C TRP A 130 -23.44 1.09 -7.78
N LYS A 131 -23.72 1.37 -6.50
CA LYS A 131 -24.58 2.49 -6.11
C LYS A 131 -23.96 3.84 -6.52
N ARG A 132 -22.64 3.99 -6.38
CA ARG A 132 -21.91 5.23 -6.68
C ARG A 132 -21.61 5.39 -8.17
N TYR A 133 -21.24 4.30 -8.84
CA TYR A 133 -20.85 4.24 -10.25
C TYR A 133 -21.70 3.16 -10.98
N PRO A 134 -22.99 3.42 -11.27
CA PRO A 134 -23.87 2.43 -11.89
C PRO A 134 -23.40 1.93 -13.26
N THR A 135 -22.64 2.73 -13.99
CA THR A 135 -22.08 2.39 -15.31
C THR A 135 -20.71 1.72 -15.22
N GLY A 136 -20.15 1.53 -14.03
CA GLY A 136 -18.79 1.05 -13.81
C GLY A 136 -17.68 2.05 -14.18
N ASN A 137 -18.04 3.19 -14.77
CA ASN A 137 -17.07 4.23 -15.12
C ASN A 137 -16.73 5.10 -13.89
N CYS A 138 -15.56 4.82 -13.29
CA CYS A 138 -15.04 5.55 -12.14
C CYS A 138 -14.25 6.83 -12.50
N MET A 139 -14.08 7.13 -13.79
CA MET A 139 -13.40 8.35 -14.25
C MET A 139 -14.34 9.56 -14.33
N VAL A 140 -15.65 9.33 -14.25
CA VAL A 140 -16.68 10.37 -14.20
C VAL A 140 -17.14 10.51 -12.75
N PRO A 141 -17.37 11.75 -12.25
CA PRO A 141 -17.97 11.94 -10.94
C PRO A 141 -19.26 11.11 -10.86
N GLY A 142 -19.33 10.16 -9.94
CA GLY A 142 -20.52 9.34 -9.78
C GLY A 142 -21.74 10.17 -9.35
N VAL A 143 -22.88 9.51 -9.15
CA VAL A 143 -24.07 10.17 -8.60
C VAL A 143 -23.77 10.71 -7.19
N PRO A 144 -24.04 12.00 -6.89
CA PRO A 144 -23.82 12.57 -5.56
C PRO A 144 -24.45 11.68 -4.50
N LEU A 145 -23.68 11.34 -3.46
CA LEU A 145 -24.26 10.68 -2.30
C LEU A 145 -25.22 11.69 -1.69
N LEU A 146 -26.52 11.38 -1.72
CA LEU A 146 -27.51 12.18 -0.99
C LEU A 146 -27.02 12.30 0.46
N PRO A 147 -27.03 13.50 1.06
CA PRO A 147 -26.59 13.67 2.43
C PRO A 147 -27.35 12.67 3.29
N GLY A 148 -26.62 11.75 3.93
CA GLY A 148 -27.21 10.75 4.79
C GLY A 148 -28.06 11.47 5.82
N THR A 149 -29.32 11.06 5.95
CA THR A 149 -30.11 11.35 7.14
C THR A 149 -29.30 10.79 8.31
N HIS A 150 -28.56 11.66 9.00
CA HIS A 150 -28.12 11.37 10.35
C HIS A 150 -29.40 11.10 11.13
N ASN A 151 -29.69 9.82 11.34
CA ASN A 151 -30.70 9.41 12.28
C ASN A 151 -30.16 9.83 13.65
N LYS A 152 -30.47 11.07 14.05
CA LYS A 152 -30.41 11.47 15.45
C LYS A 152 -31.53 10.69 16.14
N SER A 153 -31.26 9.43 16.49
CA SER A 153 -32.01 8.76 17.55
C SER A 153 -31.57 9.41 18.86
N GLY A 154 -32.22 10.52 19.18
CA GLY A 154 -32.18 11.14 20.49
C GLY A 154 -33.16 10.45 21.43
N LYS A 155 -32.63 9.89 22.51
CA LYS A 155 -33.00 10.06 23.92
C LYS A 155 -32.42 8.90 24.72
#